data_AF-A0A925WPR3-F1
#
_entry.id   AF-A0A925WPR3-F1
#
_cell.length_a   1.000
_cell.length_b   1.000
_cell.length_c   1.000
_cell.angle_alpha   90.00
_cell.angle_beta   90.00
_cell.angle_gamma   90.00
#
_symmetry.space_group_name_H-M   'P 1'
#
loop_
_entity.id
_entity.type
_entity.pdbx_description
1 polymer ?
#
loop_
_entity_poly.entity_id
_entity_poly.type
_entity_poly.pdbx_seq_one_letter_code
_entity_poly.pdbx_strand_id
1 'polypeptide(L)'
;MQTTSETSQTFPAAAPTRTGNRSRRVTAVLLTSLLGVGATAAGVAVAARAAGQGDRSRIVPGVRVAGVAVGGLSEDEAREKLRAWARTQSGKAVTLKAPQSGRTWNLSLAEAGGRFDMDGSLAKAIAVGKDESWWERVVYGQRERDVAIEPEFRLNEAMLEKQIVRIGKIVHVEPKNARGKVGENGEIQIVSPEQKGVRLDAVATKAALLLNGVPSLRDGGAATLVVTEEAPAVTAEMLEQVRHPLVTLDPAYPSTRDHLFTTHYGSSSSNRRHNIELASSHINGTILAPGETFSYNDIVGPRTPRLGFRDAPTYQDGQVVPGPGGGICQVST
;
A
#
# COMPACT_ATOMS: atom_id res chain seq x y z
N MET A 1 77.52 23.53 -2.34
CA MET A 1 77.21 23.55 -0.90
C MET A 1 77.79 22.27 -0.30
N GLN A 2 78.79 22.43 0.56
CA GLN A 2 79.67 21.41 1.09
C GLN A 2 79.10 20.77 2.37
N THR A 3 79.11 19.43 2.40
CA THR A 3 79.63 18.52 3.45
C THR A 3 79.46 18.85 4.96
N THR A 4 78.82 17.90 5.66
CA THR A 4 79.21 17.23 6.94
C THR A 4 79.85 18.03 8.09
N SER A 5 79.32 17.84 9.31
CA SER A 5 80.14 17.68 10.51
C SER A 5 79.45 16.79 11.56
N GLU A 6 80.11 15.69 11.89
CA GLU A 6 80.08 15.01 13.18
C GLU A 6 80.70 15.93 14.25
N THR A 7 80.45 15.69 15.54
CA THR A 7 81.41 15.09 16.51
C THR A 7 81.04 15.46 17.95
N SER A 8 80.88 14.40 18.76
CA SER A 8 81.28 14.22 20.18
C SER A 8 80.73 15.12 21.31
N GLN A 9 80.29 14.47 22.39
CA GLN A 9 81.15 14.28 23.58
C GLN A 9 80.57 13.25 24.57
N THR A 10 81.50 12.48 25.17
CA THR A 10 81.35 11.28 26.00
C THR A 10 81.74 11.54 27.47
N PHE A 11 80.95 11.00 28.41
CA PHE A 11 81.29 10.28 29.68
C PHE A 11 82.26 10.90 30.73
N PRO A 12 82.06 10.65 32.06
CA PRO A 12 82.22 9.31 32.65
C PRO A 12 81.27 8.91 33.80
N ALA A 13 81.36 7.62 34.13
CA ALA A 13 80.63 6.86 35.15
C ALA A 13 81.33 6.82 36.51
N ALA A 14 80.60 6.51 37.58
CA ALA A 14 81.01 5.60 38.67
C ALA A 14 79.86 5.34 39.68
N ALA A 15 79.67 4.08 40.06
CA ALA A 15 78.82 3.62 41.18
C ALA A 15 79.58 3.74 42.54
N PRO A 16 78.92 3.54 43.71
CA PRO A 16 79.02 2.20 44.31
C PRO A 16 77.80 1.74 45.14
N THR A 17 77.86 0.45 45.49
CA THR A 17 77.01 -0.34 46.38
C THR A 17 77.28 -0.09 47.88
N ARG A 18 76.27 -0.23 48.76
CA ARG A 18 76.45 -0.93 50.06
C ARG A 18 75.16 -1.29 50.80
N THR A 19 75.14 -2.55 51.20
CA THR A 19 74.34 -3.26 52.20
C THR A 19 74.36 -2.63 53.60
N GLY A 20 73.31 -2.81 54.41
CA GLY A 20 73.43 -2.63 55.86
C GLY A 20 72.12 -2.57 56.65
N ASN A 21 71.77 -3.69 57.27
CA ASN A 21 70.60 -3.95 58.11
C ASN A 21 70.73 -3.34 59.54
N ARG A 22 69.57 -3.18 60.20
CA ARG A 22 69.28 -3.18 61.66
C ARG A 22 69.03 -1.85 62.40
N SER A 23 67.73 -1.70 62.70
CA SER A 23 67.16 -1.57 64.06
C SER A 23 66.94 -0.16 64.63
N ARG A 24 65.69 0.22 64.92
CA ARG A 24 64.99 0.07 66.22
C ARG A 24 63.75 0.98 66.31
N ARG A 25 62.60 0.37 66.69
CA ARG A 25 61.47 0.94 67.50
C ARG A 25 60.59 1.95 66.73
N VAL A 26 59.25 2.02 66.82
CA VAL A 26 58.25 1.74 67.87
C VAL A 26 56.89 1.41 67.23
N THR A 27 56.14 0.55 67.91
CA THR A 27 54.74 0.09 67.75
C THR A 27 53.66 1.20 67.66
N ALA A 28 52.49 0.84 67.09
CA ALA A 28 51.15 1.51 67.08
C ALA A 28 50.96 2.55 65.95
N VAL A 29 50.01 2.42 65.02
CA VAL A 29 48.56 2.23 65.22
C VAL A 29 47.97 1.37 64.07
N LEU A 30 47.59 0.13 64.40
CA LEU A 30 46.63 -0.69 63.66
C LEU A 30 45.29 -0.53 64.38
N LEU A 31 44.40 0.40 63.98
CA LEU A 31 42.97 0.40 64.37
C LEU A 31 42.10 1.54 63.78
N THR A 32 42.37 2.04 62.57
CA THR A 32 41.44 2.99 61.90
C THR A 32 41.06 2.62 60.47
N SER A 33 41.54 1.49 59.92
CA SER A 33 41.28 1.08 58.54
C SER A 33 40.20 0.01 58.34
N LEU A 34 39.58 -0.53 59.41
CA LEU A 34 38.48 -1.51 59.27
C LEU A 34 37.07 -0.89 59.33
N LEU A 35 36.89 0.28 59.93
CA LEU A 35 35.56 0.93 60.00
C LEU A 35 35.24 1.76 58.74
N GLY A 36 36.26 2.25 58.02
CA GLY A 36 36.07 2.97 56.75
C GLY A 36 35.74 2.06 55.56
N VAL A 37 36.31 0.86 55.49
CA VAL A 37 36.04 -0.10 54.40
C VAL A 37 34.73 -0.86 54.66
N GLY A 38 34.39 -1.11 55.94
CA GLY A 38 33.08 -1.65 56.31
C GLY A 38 31.93 -0.68 55.98
N ALA A 39 32.11 0.63 56.17
CA ALA A 39 31.09 1.63 55.87
C ALA A 39 30.92 1.89 54.36
N THR A 40 31.97 1.78 53.54
CA THR A 40 31.83 1.84 52.07
C THR A 40 31.30 0.55 51.49
N ALA A 41 31.69 -0.63 51.97
CA ALA A 41 31.14 -1.90 51.51
C ALA A 41 29.70 -2.13 51.99
N ALA A 42 29.36 -1.75 53.22
CA ALA A 42 27.99 -1.81 53.74
C ALA A 42 27.12 -0.69 53.15
N GLY A 43 27.65 0.51 52.94
CA GLY A 43 26.96 1.60 52.24
C GLY A 43 26.70 1.27 50.77
N VAL A 44 27.66 0.64 50.09
CA VAL A 44 27.47 0.07 48.75
C VAL A 44 26.50 -1.08 48.81
N ALA A 45 26.54 -2.00 49.79
CA ALA A 45 25.62 -3.13 49.95
C ALA A 45 24.19 -2.72 50.36
N VAL A 46 24.02 -1.57 51.04
CA VAL A 46 22.73 -0.99 51.42
C VAL A 46 22.18 -0.12 50.29
N ALA A 47 23.00 0.66 49.59
CA ALA A 47 22.60 1.30 48.32
C ALA A 47 22.26 0.24 47.26
N ALA A 48 22.96 -0.89 47.30
CA ALA A 48 22.74 -2.06 46.51
C ALA A 48 21.46 -2.83 46.89
N ARG A 49 21.15 -2.93 48.18
CA ARG A 49 19.88 -3.48 48.66
C ARG A 49 18.71 -2.52 48.42
N ALA A 50 18.92 -1.21 48.52
CA ALA A 50 17.94 -0.18 48.21
C ALA A 50 17.67 -0.11 46.69
N ALA A 51 18.71 -0.25 45.85
CA ALA A 51 18.58 -0.45 44.41
C ALA A 51 18.01 -1.84 44.07
N GLY A 52 18.28 -2.86 44.89
CA GLY A 52 17.83 -4.24 44.72
C GLY A 52 16.43 -4.54 45.26
N GLN A 53 15.80 -3.60 45.98
CA GLN A 53 14.42 -3.73 46.46
C GLN A 53 13.42 -2.94 45.62
N GLY A 54 13.89 -2.07 44.70
CA GLY A 54 13.03 -1.20 43.91
C GLY A 54 12.61 -1.74 42.54
N ASP A 55 13.37 -2.61 41.88
CA ASP A 55 13.08 -2.84 40.46
C ASP A 55 13.55 -4.18 39.89
N ARG A 56 12.69 -5.19 40.01
CA ARG A 56 12.79 -6.42 39.20
C ARG A 56 12.22 -6.26 37.78
N SER A 57 11.82 -5.05 37.39
CA SER A 57 11.03 -4.76 36.19
C SER A 57 11.70 -3.77 35.22
N ARG A 58 12.99 -3.47 35.39
CA ARG A 58 13.77 -2.59 34.49
C ARG A 58 14.48 -3.34 33.37
N ILE A 59 14.50 -2.73 32.19
CA ILE A 59 15.20 -3.23 31.00
C ILE A 59 16.72 -3.04 31.16
N VAL A 60 17.51 -3.98 30.64
CA VAL A 60 18.98 -3.93 30.70
C VAL A 60 19.51 -2.63 30.06
N PRO A 61 20.46 -1.92 30.70
CA PRO A 61 21.11 -0.74 30.11
C PRO A 61 21.73 -1.05 28.73
N GLY A 62 21.65 -0.09 27.80
CA GLY A 62 22.17 -0.24 26.43
C GLY A 62 21.19 -0.83 25.40
N VAL A 63 20.03 -1.35 25.83
CA VAL A 63 19.00 -1.84 24.90
C VAL A 63 18.28 -0.68 24.20
N ARG A 64 18.18 -0.77 22.88
CA ARG A 64 17.44 0.17 22.02
C ARG A 64 16.40 -0.58 21.21
N VAL A 65 15.19 -0.05 21.12
CA VAL A 65 14.14 -0.59 20.24
C VAL A 65 13.83 0.47 19.19
N ALA A 66 13.98 0.13 17.91
CA ALA A 66 13.79 1.08 16.80
C ALA A 66 14.63 2.37 16.92
N GLY A 67 15.85 2.27 17.50
CA GLY A 67 16.73 3.41 17.78
C GLY A 67 16.37 4.20 19.05
N VAL A 68 15.21 3.95 19.67
CA VAL A 68 14.79 4.55 20.94
C VAL A 68 15.49 3.85 22.10
N ALA A 69 16.23 4.60 22.92
CA ALA A 69 16.88 4.06 24.10
C ALA A 69 15.84 3.71 25.18
N VAL A 70 15.68 2.42 25.44
CA VAL A 70 14.76 1.85 26.45
C VAL A 70 15.50 1.20 27.62
N GLY A 71 16.81 0.94 27.48
CA GLY A 71 17.63 0.39 28.55
C GLY A 71 17.65 1.26 29.80
N GLY A 72 17.53 0.64 30.97
CA GLY A 72 17.46 1.29 32.28
C GLY A 72 16.07 1.82 32.68
N LEU A 73 15.10 1.79 31.77
CA LEU A 73 13.71 2.19 32.04
C LEU A 73 12.88 1.03 32.56
N SER A 74 11.84 1.35 33.34
CA SER A 74 10.77 0.40 33.65
C SER A 74 9.95 0.05 32.41
N GLU A 75 9.20 -1.05 32.48
CA GLU A 75 8.30 -1.46 31.39
C GLU A 75 7.34 -0.34 30.96
N ASP A 76 6.74 0.37 31.92
CA ASP A 76 5.76 1.43 31.63
C ASP A 76 6.40 2.69 31.02
N GLU A 77 7.57 3.11 31.52
CA GLU A 77 8.32 4.24 30.94
C GLU A 77 8.82 3.93 29.52
N ALA A 78 9.29 2.70 29.29
CA ALA A 78 9.69 2.23 27.96
C ALA A 78 8.49 2.20 27.01
N ARG A 79 7.34 1.73 27.48
CA ARG A 79 6.07 1.69 26.74
C ARG A 79 5.63 3.09 26.32
N GLU A 80 5.68 4.08 27.20
CA GLU A 80 5.32 5.47 26.86
C GLU A 80 6.24 6.08 25.80
N LYS A 81 7.56 5.91 25.93
CA LYS A 81 8.52 6.38 24.92
C LYS A 81 8.28 5.74 23.56
N LEU A 82 8.03 4.43 23.52
CA LEU A 82 7.74 3.72 22.27
C LEU A 82 6.39 4.14 21.68
N ARG A 83 5.38 4.48 22.50
CA ARG A 83 4.09 5.02 22.02
C ARG A 83 4.28 6.36 21.33
N ALA A 84 5.07 7.25 21.94
CA ALA A 84 5.38 8.55 21.35
C ALA A 84 6.11 8.38 20.01
N TRP A 85 7.10 7.48 19.94
CA TRP A 85 7.78 7.15 18.69
C TRP A 85 6.83 6.54 17.64
N ALA A 86 5.99 5.58 18.02
CA ALA A 86 5.04 4.95 17.08
C ALA A 86 4.08 5.97 16.46
N ARG A 87 3.65 7.01 17.21
CA ARG A 87 2.83 8.11 16.68
C ARG A 87 3.57 8.91 15.60
N THR A 88 4.87 9.17 15.76
CA THR A 88 5.64 9.89 14.73
C THR A 88 5.82 9.05 13.47
N GLN A 89 5.87 7.72 13.59
CA GLN A 89 5.93 6.82 12.44
C GLN A 89 4.57 6.59 11.77
N SER A 90 3.46 6.76 12.49
CA SER A 90 2.11 6.48 11.97
C SER A 90 1.70 7.39 10.80
N GLY A 91 2.30 8.58 10.70
CA GLY A 91 2.07 9.52 9.60
C GLY A 91 2.90 9.26 8.34
N LYS A 92 3.82 8.29 8.37
CA LYS A 92 4.58 7.91 7.17
C LYS A 92 3.64 7.24 6.17
N ALA A 93 3.77 7.63 4.91
CA ALA A 93 2.95 7.15 3.81
C ALA A 93 3.80 6.54 2.71
N VAL A 94 3.27 5.49 2.10
CA VAL A 94 3.80 4.90 0.88
C VAL A 94 3.09 5.50 -0.31
N THR A 95 3.86 5.88 -1.31
CA THR A 95 3.31 6.34 -2.59
C THR A 95 3.01 5.13 -3.47
N LEU A 96 1.73 4.88 -3.71
CA LEU A 96 1.24 3.88 -4.65
C LEU A 96 1.19 4.50 -6.05
N LYS A 97 1.81 3.85 -7.04
CA LYS A 97 1.81 4.31 -8.43
C LYS A 97 1.06 3.34 -9.33
N ALA A 98 0.15 3.85 -10.16
CA ALA A 98 -0.46 3.08 -11.25
C ALA A 98 0.45 3.14 -12.48
N PRO A 99 0.94 1.99 -13.00
CA PRO A 99 1.95 1.98 -14.06
C PRO A 99 1.46 2.56 -15.39
N GLN A 100 0.16 2.46 -15.71
CA GLN A 100 -0.36 2.92 -17.00
C GLN A 100 -0.79 4.40 -17.04
N SER A 101 -1.35 4.91 -15.95
CA SER A 101 -1.84 6.30 -15.89
C SER A 101 -0.83 7.27 -15.27
N GLY A 102 0.23 6.76 -14.64
CA GLY A 102 1.18 7.56 -13.85
C GLY A 102 0.57 8.18 -12.59
N ARG A 103 -0.70 7.88 -12.29
CA ARG A 103 -1.43 8.44 -11.15
C ARG A 103 -0.86 7.88 -9.85
N THR A 104 -0.83 8.72 -8.83
CA THR A 104 -0.25 8.39 -7.52
C THR A 104 -1.26 8.54 -6.40
N TRP A 105 -1.14 7.69 -5.38
CA TRP A 105 -1.92 7.75 -4.14
C TRP A 105 -0.98 7.62 -2.95
N ASN A 106 -1.22 8.40 -1.90
CA ASN A 106 -0.50 8.26 -0.65
C ASN A 106 -1.32 7.41 0.30
N LEU A 107 -0.78 6.26 0.72
CA LEU A 107 -1.38 5.38 1.71
C LEU A 107 -0.54 5.46 2.98
N SER A 108 -1.11 6.02 4.05
CA SER A 108 -0.42 6.05 5.35
C SER A 108 -0.39 4.68 6.02
N LEU A 109 0.60 4.46 6.89
CA LEU A 109 0.68 3.24 7.70
C LEU A 109 -0.60 3.03 8.54
N ALA A 110 -1.17 4.12 9.08
CA ALA A 110 -2.41 4.08 9.84
C ALA A 110 -3.61 3.61 8.99
N GLU A 111 -3.74 4.11 7.76
CA GLU A 111 -4.81 3.71 6.83
C GLU A 111 -4.66 2.27 6.33
N ALA A 112 -3.42 1.82 6.15
CA ALA A 112 -3.10 0.42 5.86
C ALA A 112 -3.34 -0.52 7.05
N GLY A 113 -3.69 0.03 8.22
CA GLY A 113 -3.91 -0.75 9.45
C GLY A 113 -2.61 -1.29 10.07
N GLY A 114 -1.46 -0.73 9.71
CA GLY A 114 -0.18 -1.04 10.32
C GLY A 114 -0.07 -0.45 11.71
N ARG A 115 0.27 -1.29 12.69
CA ARG A 115 0.51 -0.89 14.08
C ARG A 115 1.83 -1.46 14.54
N PHE A 116 2.56 -0.65 15.30
CA PHE A 116 3.76 -1.12 15.99
C PHE A 116 3.36 -2.15 17.05
N ASP A 117 3.94 -3.35 16.99
CA ASP A 117 3.77 -4.41 17.97
C ASP A 117 4.63 -4.11 19.20
N MET A 118 4.06 -3.29 20.06
CA MET A 118 4.71 -2.83 21.28
C MET A 118 5.00 -3.97 22.24
N ASP A 119 4.04 -4.86 22.43
CA ASP A 119 4.13 -5.92 23.43
C ASP A 119 5.18 -6.97 22.99
N GLY A 120 5.19 -7.34 21.70
CA GLY A 120 6.23 -8.22 21.15
C GLY A 120 7.64 -7.60 21.23
N SER A 121 7.78 -6.34 20.84
CA SER A 121 9.06 -5.64 20.86
C SER A 121 9.59 -5.42 22.29
N LEU A 122 8.70 -5.12 23.24
CA LEU A 122 9.04 -4.92 24.64
C LEU A 122 9.37 -6.23 25.34
N ALA A 123 8.64 -7.31 25.05
CA ALA A 123 8.94 -8.64 25.57
C ALA A 123 10.35 -9.11 25.16
N LYS A 124 10.77 -8.83 23.92
CA LYS A 124 12.15 -9.08 23.47
C LYS A 124 13.16 -8.24 24.23
N ALA A 125 12.89 -6.95 24.42
CA ALA A 125 13.76 -6.05 25.18
C ALA A 125 13.94 -6.49 26.64
N ILE A 126 12.86 -6.94 27.28
CA ILE A 126 12.86 -7.46 28.66
C ILE A 126 13.54 -8.84 28.73
N ALA A 127 13.43 -9.66 27.68
CA ALA A 127 14.10 -10.97 27.62
C ALA A 127 15.63 -10.87 27.52
N VAL A 128 16.17 -9.74 27.05
CA VAL A 128 17.62 -9.53 26.98
C VAL A 128 18.25 -9.67 28.37
N GLY A 129 19.11 -10.68 28.52
CA GLY A 129 19.86 -10.95 29.75
C GLY A 129 19.08 -11.56 30.91
N LYS A 130 17.86 -12.11 30.69
CA LYS A 130 17.04 -12.74 31.75
C LYS A 130 17.73 -13.86 32.52
N ASP A 131 18.73 -14.51 31.92
CA ASP A 131 19.48 -15.61 32.53
C ASP A 131 20.70 -15.14 33.37
N GLU A 132 20.95 -13.83 33.47
CA GLU A 132 22.09 -13.25 34.20
C GLU A 132 21.66 -12.61 35.54
N SER A 133 22.46 -12.81 36.60
CA SER A 133 22.20 -12.16 37.90
C SER A 133 22.36 -10.64 37.78
N TRP A 134 21.48 -9.87 38.41
CA TRP A 134 21.47 -8.41 38.27
C TRP A 134 22.79 -7.72 38.69
N TRP A 135 23.52 -8.31 39.64
CA TRP A 135 24.83 -7.84 40.04
C TRP A 135 25.91 -8.05 38.98
N GLU A 136 25.85 -9.16 38.25
CA GLU A 136 26.72 -9.38 37.09
C GLU A 136 26.41 -8.36 35.99
N ARG A 137 25.13 -7.99 35.84
CA ARG A 137 24.65 -6.97 34.88
C ARG A 137 25.12 -5.55 35.20
N VAL A 138 25.28 -5.18 36.48
CA VAL A 138 25.72 -3.84 36.89
C VAL A 138 27.25 -3.74 37.03
N VAL A 139 27.91 -4.82 37.48
CA VAL A 139 29.36 -4.82 37.75
C VAL A 139 30.18 -5.21 36.52
N TYR A 140 29.71 -6.14 35.68
CA TYR A 140 30.37 -6.53 34.43
C TYR A 140 29.73 -5.92 33.17
N GLY A 141 28.58 -5.23 33.30
CA GLY A 141 27.85 -4.59 32.20
C GLY A 141 28.36 -3.22 31.75
N GLN A 142 29.53 -2.76 32.23
CA GLN A 142 30.19 -1.55 31.71
C GLN A 142 30.80 -1.72 30.31
N ARG A 143 30.75 -2.92 29.71
CA ARG A 143 30.84 -3.03 28.25
C ARG A 143 29.54 -2.51 27.68
N GLU A 144 29.56 -1.34 27.04
CA GLU A 144 28.44 -0.80 26.27
C GLU A 144 27.84 -1.90 25.38
N ARG A 145 26.75 -2.52 25.85
CA ARG A 145 25.99 -3.49 25.08
C ARG A 145 25.05 -2.68 24.19
N ASP A 146 25.47 -2.37 22.98
CA ASP A 146 24.60 -1.75 21.97
C ASP A 146 23.70 -2.82 21.34
N VAL A 147 22.62 -3.16 22.04
CA VAL A 147 21.64 -4.15 21.56
C VAL A 147 20.50 -3.41 20.90
N ALA A 148 20.54 -3.34 19.58
CA ALA A 148 19.47 -2.80 18.74
C ALA A 148 18.45 -3.89 18.41
N ILE A 149 17.23 -3.72 18.86
CA ILE A 149 16.08 -4.57 18.55
C ILE A 149 15.27 -3.91 17.44
N GLU A 150 15.08 -4.65 16.36
CA GLU A 150 14.20 -4.23 15.26
C GLU A 150 12.73 -4.24 15.71
N PRO A 151 11.98 -3.15 15.47
CA PRO A 151 10.57 -3.08 15.80
C PRO A 151 9.75 -4.04 14.95
N GLU A 152 8.84 -4.76 15.60
CA GLU A 152 7.84 -5.57 14.92
C GLU A 152 6.61 -4.73 14.59
N PHE A 153 6.03 -4.96 13.42
CA PHE A 153 4.79 -4.33 12.99
C PHE A 153 3.76 -5.41 12.69
N ARG A 154 2.53 -5.19 13.17
CA ARG A 154 1.37 -5.98 12.77
C ARG A 154 0.57 -5.18 11.76
N LEU A 155 0.25 -5.80 10.64
CA LEU A 155 -0.62 -5.21 9.63
C LEU A 155 -2.02 -5.82 9.75
N ASN A 156 -3.05 -4.98 9.82
CA ASN A 156 -4.41 -5.44 9.65
C ASN A 156 -4.71 -5.65 8.16
N GLU A 157 -4.58 -6.90 7.71
CA GLU A 157 -4.80 -7.26 6.32
C GLU A 157 -6.19 -6.88 5.79
N ALA A 158 -7.23 -6.94 6.63
CA ALA A 158 -8.60 -6.59 6.23
C ALA A 158 -8.76 -5.08 6.01
N MET A 159 -8.05 -4.25 6.76
CA MET A 159 -8.02 -2.80 6.52
C MET A 159 -7.26 -2.46 5.24
N LEU A 160 -6.11 -3.10 5.02
CA LEU A 160 -5.35 -2.93 3.78
C LEU A 160 -6.20 -3.31 2.56
N GLU A 161 -6.87 -4.46 2.60
CA GLU A 161 -7.74 -4.93 1.53
C GLU A 161 -8.86 -3.94 1.21
N LYS A 162 -9.51 -3.37 2.24
CA LYS A 162 -10.54 -2.33 2.05
C LYS A 162 -10.00 -1.10 1.33
N GLN A 163 -8.77 -0.68 1.62
CA GLN A 163 -8.14 0.45 0.92
C GLN A 163 -7.79 0.11 -0.53
N ILE A 164 -7.23 -1.09 -0.78
CA ILE A 164 -6.93 -1.57 -2.13
C ILE A 164 -8.19 -1.61 -2.98
N VAL A 165 -9.30 -2.16 -2.46
CA VAL A 165 -10.59 -2.20 -3.17
C VAL A 165 -11.11 -0.79 -3.48
N ARG A 166 -10.97 0.16 -2.54
CA ARG A 166 -11.35 1.56 -2.75
C ARG A 166 -10.54 2.20 -3.88
N ILE A 167 -9.22 2.01 -3.89
CA ILE A 167 -8.34 2.48 -4.98
C ILE A 167 -8.71 1.80 -6.29
N GLY A 168 -8.99 0.50 -6.25
CA GLY A 168 -9.42 -0.28 -7.41
C GLY A 168 -10.64 0.31 -8.12
N LYS A 169 -11.64 0.78 -7.38
CA LYS A 169 -12.81 1.47 -7.96
C LYS A 169 -12.49 2.78 -8.68
N ILE A 170 -11.42 3.46 -8.27
CA ILE A 170 -10.97 4.72 -8.88
C ILE A 170 -10.09 4.45 -10.11
N VAL A 171 -9.32 3.36 -10.07
CA VAL A 171 -8.43 2.94 -11.15
C VAL A 171 -9.18 2.17 -12.24
N HIS A 172 -10.32 1.55 -11.91
CA HIS A 172 -11.06 0.74 -12.85
C HIS A 172 -11.58 1.56 -14.02
N VAL A 173 -11.20 1.14 -15.22
CA VAL A 173 -11.68 1.67 -16.48
C VAL A 173 -12.25 0.49 -17.25
N GLU A 174 -13.54 0.55 -17.57
CA GLU A 174 -14.18 -0.50 -18.38
C GLU A 174 -13.60 -0.49 -19.81
N PRO A 175 -13.37 -1.67 -20.41
CA PRO A 175 -13.00 -1.75 -21.81
C PRO A 175 -14.13 -1.21 -22.69
N LYS A 176 -13.77 -0.57 -23.81
CA LYS A 176 -14.74 -0.12 -24.82
C LYS A 176 -14.51 -0.86 -26.12
N ASN A 177 -15.57 -1.49 -26.60
CA ASN A 177 -15.58 -2.19 -27.89
C ASN A 177 -15.31 -1.22 -29.05
N ALA A 178 -14.64 -1.74 -30.09
CA ALA A 178 -14.57 -1.06 -31.38
C ALA A 178 -15.97 -0.88 -31.96
N ARG A 179 -16.17 0.20 -32.72
CA ARG A 179 -17.43 0.47 -33.42
C ARG A 179 -17.19 0.48 -34.91
N GLY A 180 -18.10 -0.17 -35.63
CA GLY A 180 -18.13 -0.21 -37.08
C GLY A 180 -19.49 0.22 -37.63
N LYS A 181 -19.49 0.72 -38.85
CA LYS A 181 -20.70 1.00 -39.63
C LYS A 181 -20.63 0.20 -40.92
N VAL A 182 -21.73 -0.44 -41.29
CA VAL A 182 -21.83 -1.12 -42.59
C VAL A 182 -21.86 -0.07 -43.70
N GLY A 183 -20.91 -0.15 -44.63
CA GLY A 183 -20.82 0.65 -45.84
C GLY A 183 -21.79 0.19 -46.92
N GLU A 184 -21.91 0.98 -47.99
CA GLU A 184 -22.86 0.69 -49.09
C GLU A 184 -22.58 -0.64 -49.81
N ASN A 185 -21.32 -1.10 -49.77
CA ASN A 185 -20.85 -2.36 -50.33
C ASN A 185 -20.94 -3.55 -49.35
N GLY A 186 -21.51 -3.35 -48.16
CA GLY A 186 -21.62 -4.38 -47.11
C GLY A 186 -20.36 -4.56 -46.26
N GLU A 187 -19.28 -3.83 -46.53
CA GLU A 187 -18.05 -3.86 -45.71
C GLU A 187 -18.22 -3.04 -44.42
N ILE A 188 -17.58 -3.47 -43.33
CA ILE A 188 -17.61 -2.70 -42.08
C ILE A 188 -16.51 -1.63 -42.11
N GLN A 189 -16.93 -0.37 -42.08
CA GLN A 189 -16.05 0.77 -41.87
C GLN A 189 -15.88 1.02 -40.37
N ILE A 190 -14.64 1.00 -39.88
CA ILE A 190 -14.35 1.29 -38.47
C ILE A 190 -14.62 2.77 -38.19
N VAL A 191 -15.53 3.04 -37.26
CA VAL A 191 -15.91 4.38 -36.80
C VAL A 191 -15.03 4.81 -35.62
N SER A 192 -14.73 3.88 -34.71
CA SER A 192 -13.83 4.12 -33.58
C SER A 192 -13.13 2.84 -33.17
N PRO A 193 -11.81 2.88 -32.91
CA PRO A 193 -11.07 1.72 -32.42
C PRO A 193 -11.45 1.38 -30.98
N GLU A 194 -11.15 0.16 -30.58
CA GLU A 194 -11.34 -0.32 -29.22
C GLU A 194 -10.43 0.41 -28.20
N GLN A 195 -10.87 0.44 -26.94
CA GLN A 195 -10.05 0.93 -25.82
C GLN A 195 -9.96 -0.18 -24.78
N LYS A 196 -8.73 -0.54 -24.41
CA LYS A 196 -8.48 -1.53 -23.36
C LYS A 196 -8.98 -1.02 -22.01
N GLY A 197 -9.59 -1.92 -21.25
CA GLY A 197 -9.96 -1.70 -19.88
C GLY A 197 -8.77 -1.93 -18.95
N VAL A 198 -8.87 -1.41 -17.73
CA VAL A 198 -7.89 -1.63 -16.67
C VAL A 198 -8.63 -1.99 -15.41
N ARG A 199 -8.21 -3.06 -14.75
CA ARG A 199 -8.71 -3.45 -13.43
C ARG A 199 -7.54 -3.67 -12.47
N LEU A 200 -7.69 -3.20 -11.24
CA LEU A 200 -6.70 -3.46 -10.20
C LEU A 200 -6.77 -4.92 -9.77
N ASP A 201 -5.64 -5.62 -9.79
CA ASP A 201 -5.52 -6.93 -9.15
C ASP A 201 -5.29 -6.71 -7.66
N ALA A 202 -6.37 -6.83 -6.89
CA ALA A 202 -6.33 -6.61 -5.45
C ALA A 202 -5.46 -7.65 -4.73
N VAL A 203 -5.43 -8.89 -5.21
CA VAL A 203 -4.69 -9.99 -4.58
C VAL A 203 -3.20 -9.83 -4.81
N ALA A 204 -2.80 -9.61 -6.07
CA ALA A 204 -1.40 -9.39 -6.41
C ALA A 204 -0.87 -8.08 -5.82
N THR A 205 -1.67 -7.02 -5.81
CA THR A 205 -1.31 -5.75 -5.16
C THR A 205 -1.11 -5.94 -3.66
N LYS A 206 -2.00 -6.67 -2.98
CA LYS A 206 -1.86 -6.98 -1.55
C LYS A 206 -0.57 -7.77 -1.29
N ALA A 207 -0.31 -8.81 -2.08
CA ALA A 207 0.91 -9.62 -1.95
C ALA A 207 2.18 -8.76 -2.14
N ALA A 208 2.21 -7.90 -3.16
CA ALA A 208 3.33 -6.99 -3.41
C ALA A 208 3.53 -5.98 -2.25
N LEU A 209 2.44 -5.48 -1.66
CA LEU A 209 2.48 -4.60 -0.49
C LEU A 209 2.87 -5.33 0.80
N LEU A 210 2.57 -6.62 0.95
CA LEU A 210 3.03 -7.39 2.11
C LEU A 210 4.52 -7.72 2.01
N LEU A 211 4.99 -8.12 0.82
CA LEU A 211 6.38 -8.47 0.55
C LEU A 211 7.32 -7.26 0.62
N ASN A 212 6.92 -6.12 0.06
CA ASN A 212 7.77 -4.92 -0.03
C ASN A 212 7.34 -3.79 0.90
N GLY A 213 6.10 -3.80 1.39
CA GLY A 213 5.52 -2.66 2.10
C GLY A 213 5.94 -2.55 3.55
N VAL A 214 6.18 -3.62 4.31
CA VAL A 214 6.57 -3.45 5.73
C VAL A 214 7.91 -2.68 5.89
N PRO A 215 8.96 -2.95 5.09
CA PRO A 215 10.16 -2.12 5.07
C PRO A 215 9.92 -0.76 4.40
N SER A 216 9.22 -0.71 3.26
CA SER A 216 8.98 0.55 2.53
C SER A 216 8.05 1.53 3.27
N LEU A 217 7.16 1.01 4.13
CA LEU A 217 6.27 1.79 5.01
C LEU A 217 7.06 2.41 6.17
N ARG A 218 8.21 1.83 6.58
CA ARG A 218 9.13 2.45 7.55
C ARG A 218 9.90 3.61 6.94
N ASP A 219 10.29 3.52 5.67
CA ASP A 219 11.25 4.46 5.07
C ASP A 219 10.63 5.46 4.07
N GLY A 220 9.33 5.36 3.77
CA GLY A 220 8.65 6.25 2.84
C GLY A 220 8.87 5.88 1.37
N GLY A 221 8.86 4.58 1.07
CA GLY A 221 9.10 4.05 -0.26
C GLY A 221 7.91 4.21 -1.24
N ALA A 222 8.17 3.84 -2.49
CA ALA A 222 7.14 3.72 -3.52
C ALA A 222 6.79 2.25 -3.74
N ALA A 223 5.50 1.96 -3.89
CA ALA A 223 5.03 0.65 -4.31
C ALA A 223 4.19 0.78 -5.58
N THR A 224 4.29 -0.21 -6.47
CA THR A 224 3.56 -0.23 -7.73
C THR A 224 2.28 -1.03 -7.56
N LEU A 225 1.16 -0.46 -7.99
CA LEU A 225 -0.11 -1.17 -8.07
C LEU A 225 -0.05 -2.21 -9.18
N VAL A 226 -0.51 -3.42 -8.90
CA VAL A 226 -0.62 -4.48 -9.91
C VAL A 226 -1.97 -4.33 -10.59
N VAL A 227 -1.94 -4.01 -11.88
CA VAL A 227 -3.14 -3.86 -12.71
C VAL A 227 -3.15 -4.94 -13.78
N THR A 228 -4.34 -5.41 -14.11
CA THR A 228 -4.61 -6.33 -15.21
C THR A 228 -5.32 -5.57 -16.31
N GLU A 229 -4.86 -5.73 -17.55
CA GLU A 229 -5.56 -5.22 -18.73
C GLU A 229 -6.76 -6.11 -19.03
N GLU A 230 -7.91 -5.51 -19.27
CA GLU A 230 -9.11 -6.20 -19.73
C GLU A 230 -9.28 -5.93 -21.22
N ALA A 231 -9.30 -7.01 -21.99
CA ALA A 231 -9.52 -6.92 -23.42
C ALA A 231 -10.99 -6.54 -23.71
N PRO A 232 -11.24 -5.65 -24.69
CA PRO A 232 -12.58 -5.42 -25.19
C PRO A 232 -13.10 -6.67 -25.89
N ALA A 233 -14.42 -6.87 -25.86
CA ALA A 233 -15.06 -8.02 -26.48
C ALA A 233 -15.03 -7.96 -28.02
N VAL A 234 -14.99 -6.75 -28.57
CA VAL A 234 -14.91 -6.50 -30.02
C VAL A 234 -13.72 -5.60 -30.31
N THR A 235 -12.78 -6.09 -31.14
CA THR A 235 -11.63 -5.33 -31.63
C THR A 235 -11.84 -4.84 -33.06
N ALA A 236 -11.09 -3.82 -33.49
CA ALA A 236 -11.08 -3.37 -34.88
C ALA A 236 -10.71 -4.51 -35.84
N GLU A 237 -9.75 -5.35 -35.48
CA GLU A 237 -9.34 -6.52 -36.26
C GLU A 237 -10.50 -7.51 -36.45
N MET A 238 -11.31 -7.75 -35.41
CA MET A 238 -12.51 -8.59 -35.53
C MET A 238 -13.51 -8.00 -36.52
N LEU A 239 -13.65 -6.67 -36.56
CA LEU A 239 -14.54 -5.98 -37.51
C LEU A 239 -14.03 -6.08 -38.96
N GLU A 240 -12.73 -5.98 -39.18
CA GLU A 240 -12.12 -6.18 -40.51
C GLU A 240 -12.30 -7.61 -41.03
N GLN A 241 -12.37 -8.59 -40.14
CA GLN A 241 -12.60 -9.99 -40.51
C GLN A 241 -14.07 -10.31 -40.83
N VAL A 242 -15.02 -9.39 -40.58
CA VAL A 242 -16.42 -9.56 -40.94
C VAL A 242 -16.57 -9.42 -42.47
N ARG A 243 -16.37 -10.52 -43.18
CA ARG A 243 -16.43 -10.56 -44.65
C ARG A 243 -17.86 -10.56 -45.20
N HIS A 244 -18.85 -10.94 -44.39
CA HIS A 244 -20.26 -10.95 -44.78
C HIS A 244 -21.14 -10.72 -43.54
N PRO A 245 -21.86 -9.60 -43.43
CA PRO A 245 -22.91 -9.47 -42.41
C PRO A 245 -23.93 -10.59 -42.66
N LEU A 246 -24.18 -11.45 -41.66
CA LEU A 246 -25.13 -12.57 -41.79
C LEU A 246 -26.57 -12.11 -42.11
N VAL A 247 -26.85 -10.81 -42.00
CA VAL A 247 -28.08 -10.18 -42.48
C VAL A 247 -27.71 -8.86 -43.14
N THR A 248 -27.46 -8.87 -44.44
CA THR A 248 -27.40 -7.64 -45.25
C THR A 248 -28.77 -7.34 -45.84
N LEU A 249 -29.09 -6.05 -45.98
CA LEU A 249 -30.13 -5.57 -46.91
C LEU A 249 -29.68 -5.67 -48.38
N ASP A 250 -28.53 -6.32 -48.63
CA ASP A 250 -27.93 -6.42 -49.95
C ASP A 250 -28.77 -7.36 -50.83
N PRO A 251 -29.33 -6.85 -51.94
CA PRO A 251 -30.08 -7.67 -52.89
C PRO A 251 -29.29 -8.85 -53.46
N ALA A 252 -27.95 -8.83 -53.40
CA ALA A 252 -27.06 -9.88 -53.88
C ALA A 252 -27.03 -11.14 -52.99
N TYR A 253 -27.54 -11.08 -51.75
CA TYR A 253 -27.55 -12.22 -50.81
C TYR A 253 -28.98 -12.61 -50.39
N PRO A 254 -29.78 -13.21 -51.30
CA PRO A 254 -31.21 -13.46 -51.09
C PRO A 254 -31.55 -14.39 -49.90
N SER A 255 -30.58 -15.15 -49.38
CA SER A 255 -30.75 -16.00 -48.19
C SER A 255 -30.96 -15.24 -46.88
N THR A 256 -30.75 -13.91 -46.86
CA THR A 256 -30.96 -13.07 -45.67
C THR A 256 -32.38 -12.51 -45.56
N ARG A 257 -33.21 -12.66 -46.60
CA ARG A 257 -34.57 -12.08 -46.66
C ARG A 257 -35.50 -12.62 -45.58
N ASP A 258 -35.31 -13.87 -45.15
CA ASP A 258 -36.10 -14.51 -44.09
C ASP A 258 -35.80 -13.93 -42.68
N HIS A 259 -34.79 -13.06 -42.58
CA HIS A 259 -34.37 -12.40 -41.33
C HIS A 259 -34.64 -10.89 -41.32
N LEU A 260 -35.35 -10.37 -42.34
CA LEU A 260 -35.70 -8.95 -42.44
C LEU A 260 -37.15 -8.72 -42.06
N PHE A 261 -37.37 -7.88 -41.05
CA PHE A 261 -38.67 -7.37 -40.68
C PHE A 261 -38.72 -5.86 -40.93
N THR A 262 -39.83 -5.35 -41.48
CA THR A 262 -39.99 -3.93 -41.77
C THR A 262 -41.33 -3.45 -41.26
N THR A 263 -41.30 -2.35 -40.50
CA THR A 263 -42.49 -1.63 -40.08
C THR A 263 -42.46 -0.20 -40.62
N HIS A 264 -43.63 0.38 -40.86
CA HIS A 264 -43.76 1.71 -41.44
C HIS A 264 -44.25 2.70 -40.38
N TYR A 265 -43.68 3.91 -40.37
CA TYR A 265 -44.07 4.98 -39.45
C TYR A 265 -44.28 6.34 -40.16
N GLY A 266 -44.27 6.36 -41.50
CA GLY A 266 -44.36 7.60 -42.29
C GLY A 266 -45.63 8.43 -42.06
N SER A 267 -46.76 7.78 -41.77
CA SER A 267 -48.04 8.43 -41.45
C SER A 267 -48.15 8.93 -40.00
N SER A 268 -47.10 8.75 -39.19
CA SER A 268 -47.10 9.14 -37.78
C SER A 268 -46.89 10.64 -37.57
N SER A 269 -47.28 11.13 -36.38
CA SER A 269 -47.00 12.49 -35.95
C SER A 269 -45.49 12.78 -35.93
N SER A 270 -45.12 14.05 -36.13
CA SER A 270 -43.72 14.49 -36.18
C SER A 270 -42.92 14.04 -34.94
N ASN A 271 -43.50 14.16 -33.74
CA ASN A 271 -42.85 13.75 -32.50
C ASN A 271 -42.63 12.23 -32.43
N ARG A 272 -43.60 11.43 -32.88
CA ARG A 272 -43.48 9.96 -32.91
C ARG A 272 -42.38 9.52 -33.88
N ARG A 273 -42.32 10.13 -35.08
CA ARG A 273 -41.26 9.84 -36.07
C ARG A 273 -39.87 10.16 -35.52
N HIS A 274 -39.71 11.35 -34.93
CA HIS A 274 -38.48 11.77 -34.27
C HIS A 274 -38.04 10.78 -33.17
N ASN A 275 -38.97 10.32 -32.33
CA ASN A 275 -38.66 9.35 -31.27
C ASN A 275 -38.20 8.00 -31.83
N ILE A 276 -38.87 7.51 -32.89
CA ILE A 276 -38.52 6.25 -33.56
C ILE A 276 -37.13 6.37 -34.21
N GLU A 277 -36.86 7.47 -34.90
CA GLU A 277 -35.55 7.73 -35.53
C GLU A 277 -34.45 7.81 -34.49
N LEU A 278 -34.67 8.52 -33.38
CA LEU A 278 -33.73 8.62 -32.26
C LEU A 278 -33.48 7.27 -31.61
N ALA A 279 -34.52 6.50 -31.26
CA ALA A 279 -34.34 5.17 -30.68
C ALA A 279 -33.58 4.22 -31.64
N SER A 280 -33.92 4.25 -32.93
CA SER A 280 -33.21 3.47 -33.95
C SER A 280 -31.75 3.90 -34.09
N SER A 281 -31.42 5.19 -33.97
CA SER A 281 -30.04 5.66 -34.07
C SER A 281 -29.16 5.21 -32.91
N HIS A 282 -29.74 4.94 -31.74
CA HIS A 282 -29.00 4.38 -30.60
C HIS A 282 -28.64 2.90 -30.82
N ILE A 283 -29.50 2.16 -31.53
CA ILE A 283 -29.35 0.72 -31.79
C ILE A 283 -28.49 0.47 -33.03
N ASN A 284 -28.62 1.32 -34.04
CA ASN A 284 -27.94 1.17 -35.31
C ASN A 284 -26.41 1.15 -35.14
N GLY A 285 -25.77 0.13 -35.72
CA GLY A 285 -24.32 -0.09 -35.59
C GLY A 285 -23.90 -0.84 -34.33
N THR A 286 -24.85 -1.40 -33.56
CA THR A 286 -24.51 -2.33 -32.48
C THR A 286 -23.90 -3.61 -33.07
N ILE A 287 -22.71 -3.97 -32.61
CA ILE A 287 -22.06 -5.25 -32.90
C ILE A 287 -22.20 -6.12 -31.66
N LEU A 288 -22.79 -7.31 -31.81
CA LEU A 288 -22.83 -8.32 -30.76
C LEU A 288 -21.79 -9.40 -31.00
N ALA A 289 -20.93 -9.62 -30.02
CA ALA A 289 -20.06 -10.78 -30.00
C ALA A 289 -20.84 -12.06 -29.62
N PRO A 290 -20.33 -13.26 -29.97
CA PRO A 290 -20.94 -14.52 -29.54
C PRO A 290 -21.11 -14.60 -28.02
N GLY A 291 -22.32 -14.87 -27.56
CA GLY A 291 -22.67 -14.97 -26.13
C GLY A 291 -23.00 -13.65 -25.45
N GLU A 292 -22.86 -12.50 -26.12
CA GLU A 292 -23.35 -11.22 -25.58
C GLU A 292 -24.89 -11.16 -25.61
N THR A 293 -25.46 -10.36 -24.70
CA THR A 293 -26.89 -10.11 -24.65
C THR A 293 -27.19 -8.70 -25.16
N PHE A 294 -28.09 -8.60 -26.13
CA PHE A 294 -28.63 -7.32 -26.57
C PHE A 294 -29.76 -6.88 -25.64
N SER A 295 -29.65 -5.68 -25.08
CA SER A 295 -30.72 -5.07 -24.29
C SER A 295 -31.15 -3.75 -24.91
N TYR A 296 -32.35 -3.75 -25.49
CA TYR A 296 -32.97 -2.55 -26.08
C TYR A 296 -33.03 -1.39 -25.07
N ASN A 297 -33.37 -1.68 -23.81
CA ASN A 297 -33.52 -0.67 -22.78
C ASN A 297 -32.19 -0.05 -22.37
N ASP A 298 -31.13 -0.85 -22.29
CA ASP A 298 -29.81 -0.35 -21.88
C ASP A 298 -29.19 0.53 -22.97
N ILE A 299 -29.40 0.16 -24.25
CA ILE A 299 -28.85 0.89 -25.40
C ILE A 299 -29.64 2.19 -25.69
N VAL A 300 -30.97 2.12 -25.69
CA VAL A 300 -31.82 3.32 -25.92
C VAL A 300 -31.79 4.25 -24.72
N GLY A 301 -31.69 3.69 -23.51
CA GLY A 301 -31.60 4.46 -22.27
C GLY A 301 -32.91 5.15 -21.85
N PRO A 302 -32.83 6.10 -20.90
CA PRO A 302 -34.00 6.80 -20.36
C PRO A 302 -34.72 7.66 -21.40
N ARG A 303 -36.05 7.55 -21.48
CA ARG A 303 -36.87 8.31 -22.43
C ARG A 303 -37.26 9.65 -21.84
N THR A 304 -36.34 10.61 -21.88
CA THR A 304 -36.55 11.94 -21.27
C THR A 304 -36.44 13.06 -22.30
N PRO A 305 -37.14 14.19 -22.10
CA PRO A 305 -36.98 15.39 -22.93
C PRO A 305 -35.53 15.89 -23.03
N ARG A 306 -34.76 15.76 -21.93
CA ARG A 306 -33.34 16.14 -21.89
C ARG A 306 -32.48 15.33 -22.86
N LEU A 307 -32.85 14.08 -23.11
CA LEU A 307 -32.18 13.20 -24.08
C LEU A 307 -32.77 13.32 -25.49
N GLY A 308 -33.65 14.30 -25.73
CA GLY A 308 -34.19 14.61 -27.05
C GLY A 308 -35.48 13.86 -27.40
N PHE A 309 -36.01 13.03 -26.49
CA PHE A 309 -37.31 12.38 -26.69
C PHE A 309 -38.44 13.40 -26.57
N ARG A 310 -39.42 13.33 -27.45
CA ARG A 310 -40.58 14.22 -27.52
C ARG A 310 -41.83 13.50 -27.04
N ASP A 311 -42.81 14.27 -26.59
CA ASP A 311 -44.11 13.71 -26.21
C ASP A 311 -44.87 13.21 -27.44
N ALA A 312 -45.29 11.96 -27.35
CA ALA A 312 -46.12 11.28 -28.34
C ALA A 312 -47.02 10.26 -27.62
N PRO A 313 -48.08 9.74 -28.27
CA PRO A 313 -48.95 8.73 -27.65
C PRO A 313 -48.16 7.52 -27.13
N THR A 314 -48.35 7.18 -25.87
CA THR A 314 -47.81 6.01 -25.17
C THR A 314 -48.93 5.26 -24.45
N TYR A 315 -48.71 3.98 -24.16
CA TYR A 315 -49.65 3.17 -23.39
C TYR A 315 -49.23 3.16 -21.91
N GLN A 316 -50.12 3.59 -21.03
CA GLN A 316 -49.93 3.56 -19.58
C GLN A 316 -51.22 3.05 -18.94
N ASP A 317 -51.12 1.98 -18.13
CA ASP A 317 -52.26 1.38 -17.42
C ASP A 317 -53.48 1.08 -18.34
N GLY A 318 -53.20 0.64 -19.57
CA GLY A 318 -54.23 0.33 -20.58
C GLY A 318 -54.83 1.54 -21.31
N GLN A 319 -54.38 2.76 -21.00
CA GLN A 319 -54.83 4.00 -21.64
C GLN A 319 -53.76 4.59 -22.57
N VAL A 320 -54.21 5.33 -23.59
CA VAL A 320 -53.32 6.10 -24.46
C VAL A 320 -53.17 7.50 -23.89
N VAL A 321 -51.98 7.80 -23.37
CA VAL A 321 -51.63 9.11 -22.82
C VAL A 321 -50.42 9.69 -23.55
N PRO A 322 -50.27 11.02 -23.67
CA PRO A 322 -49.02 11.61 -24.16
C PRO A 322 -47.89 11.35 -23.17
N GLY A 323 -46.72 10.95 -23.66
CA GLY A 323 -45.52 10.82 -22.85
C GLY A 323 -44.23 10.82 -23.67
N PRO A 324 -43.08 11.08 -23.02
CA PRO A 324 -41.81 11.15 -23.72
C PRO A 324 -41.42 9.78 -24.27
N GLY A 325 -40.99 9.75 -25.54
CA GLY A 325 -40.63 8.49 -26.21
C GLY A 325 -41.83 7.68 -26.69
N GLY A 326 -43.03 8.26 -26.76
CA GLY A 326 -44.19 7.58 -27.35
C GLY A 326 -43.89 7.05 -28.76
N GLY A 327 -44.27 5.79 -29.00
CA GLY A 327 -44.11 5.07 -30.27
C GLY A 327 -42.83 4.24 -30.45
N ILE A 328 -41.85 4.32 -29.54
CA ILE A 328 -40.57 3.60 -29.71
C ILE A 328 -40.67 2.08 -29.53
N CYS A 329 -41.74 1.56 -28.93
CA CYS A 329 -41.99 0.10 -28.85
C CYS A 329 -42.05 -0.56 -30.23
N GLN A 330 -42.35 0.20 -31.29
CA GLN A 330 -42.26 -0.28 -32.67
C GLN A 330 -40.83 -0.68 -33.07
N VAL A 331 -39.81 -0.07 -32.46
CA VAL A 331 -38.39 -0.37 -32.74
C VAL A 331 -37.94 -1.68 -32.10
N SER A 332 -38.69 -2.20 -31.12
CA SER A 332 -38.41 -3.48 -30.46
C SER A 332 -39.28 -4.63 -30.99
N THR A 333 -39.92 -4.48 -32.15
CA THR A 333 -40.76 -5.49 -32.82
C THR A 333 -39.95 -6.24 -33.87
#